data_AF-A0A645I696-F1
#
_entry.id   AF-A0A645I696-F1
#
_cell.length_a   1.000
_cell.length_b   1.000
_cell.length_c   1.000
_cell.angle_alpha   90.00
_cell.angle_beta   90.00
_cell.angle_gamma   90.00
#
_symmetry.space_group_name_H-M   'P 1'
#
loop_
_entity.id
_entity.type
_entity.pdbx_description
1 polymer ?
#
loop_
_entity_poly.entity_id
_entity_poly.type
_entity_poly.pdbx_seq_one_letter_code
_entity_poly.pdbx_strand_id
1 'polypeptide(L)'
;MGLPQVNRMAYYGIVGPKNLPKEVVDKINAAVRKAVQDPAVKKRIEESGSIIMADTPEAFAKQMAEELAVYKNVVQKQNLKMED
;
A
#
# COMPACT_ATOMS: atom_id res chain seq x y z
N MET A 1 -9.45 8.00 23.85
CA MET A 1 -8.08 7.46 23.77
C MET A 1 -7.96 6.74 22.44
N GLY A 2 -6.92 7.02 21.65
CA GLY A 2 -6.80 6.55 20.26
C GLY A 2 -6.78 5.02 20.12
N LEU A 3 -6.82 4.55 18.87
CA LEU A 3 -6.75 3.13 18.53
C LEU A 3 -5.31 2.75 18.18
N PRO A 4 -4.46 2.32 19.14
CA PRO A 4 -3.05 2.04 18.88
C PRO A 4 -2.85 0.97 17.82
N GLN A 5 -3.80 0.02 17.68
CA GLN A 5 -3.74 -1.03 16.66
C GLN A 5 -3.89 -0.52 15.20
N VAL A 6 -4.42 0.69 14.99
CA VAL A 6 -4.53 1.33 13.66
C VAL A 6 -3.58 2.52 13.49
N ASN A 7 -2.70 2.77 14.47
CA ASN A 7 -1.65 3.80 14.36
C ASN A 7 -0.53 3.30 13.45
N ARG A 8 -0.82 3.20 12.15
CA ARG A 8 0.09 2.72 11.10
C ARG A 8 0.31 3.86 10.10
N MET A 9 1.49 3.90 9.49
CA MET A 9 1.75 4.83 8.39
C MET A 9 0.83 4.50 7.22
N ALA A 10 0.21 5.52 6.64
CA ALA A 10 -0.52 5.37 5.39
C ALA A 10 0.44 4.90 4.29
N TYR A 11 0.01 3.92 3.51
CA TYR A 11 0.75 3.42 2.36
C TYR A 11 0.01 3.71 1.07
N TYR A 12 0.78 3.82 -0.01
CA TYR A 12 0.27 4.00 -1.36
C TYR A 12 0.82 2.88 -2.24
N GLY A 13 0.03 2.44 -3.20
CA GLY A 13 0.48 1.48 -4.19
C GLY A 13 -0.42 1.44 -5.41
N ILE A 14 -0.03 0.59 -6.37
CA ILE A 14 -0.70 0.45 -7.65
C ILE A 14 -1.42 -0.90 -7.66
N VAL A 15 -2.72 -0.85 -7.94
CA VAL A 15 -3.58 -2.04 -8.03
C VAL A 15 -4.15 -2.18 -9.43
N GLY A 16 -4.24 -3.42 -9.91
CA GLY A 16 -4.79 -3.76 -11.21
C GLY A 16 -6.00 -4.70 -11.11
N PRO A 17 -6.63 -5.05 -12.24
CA PRO A 17 -7.73 -6.01 -12.28
C PRO A 17 -7.35 -7.39 -11.72
N LYS A 18 -8.32 -8.10 -11.12
CA LYS A 18 -8.14 -9.40 -10.44
C LYS A 18 -7.42 -10.49 -11.28
N ASN A 19 -7.53 -10.42 -12.60
CA ASN A 19 -6.96 -11.42 -13.53
C ASN A 19 -5.90 -10.82 -14.46
N LEU A 20 -5.24 -9.73 -14.05
CA LEU A 20 -4.16 -9.17 -14.84
C LEU A 20 -3.04 -10.22 -15.00
N PRO A 21 -2.56 -10.52 -16.22
CA PRO A 21 -1.52 -11.52 -16.42
C PRO A 21 -0.26 -11.18 -15.64
N LYS A 22 0.40 -12.19 -15.07
CA LYS A 22 1.62 -12.01 -14.26
C LYS A 22 2.71 -11.22 -15.00
N GLU A 23 2.89 -11.47 -16.29
CA GLU A 23 3.88 -10.73 -17.10
C GLU A 23 3.60 -9.22 -17.15
N VAL A 24 2.33 -8.82 -17.16
CA VAL A 24 1.95 -7.40 -17.14
C VAL A 24 2.20 -6.81 -15.75
N VAL A 25 1.88 -7.54 -14.69
CA VAL A 25 2.17 -7.14 -13.31
C VAL A 25 3.68 -6.94 -13.11
N ASP A 26 4.49 -7.88 -13.59
CA ASP A 26 5.94 -7.84 -13.47
C ASP A 26 6.54 -6.66 -14.28
N LYS A 27 6.02 -6.40 -15.49
CA LYS A 27 6.41 -5.21 -16.29
C LYS A 27 6.08 -3.90 -15.57
N ILE A 28 4.90 -3.78 -14.99
CA ILE A 28 4.50 -2.58 -14.23
C ILE A 28 5.39 -2.40 -13.01
N ASN A 29 5.63 -3.47 -12.23
CA ASN A 29 6.50 -3.42 -11.06
C ASN A 29 7.93 -2.98 -11.44
N ALA A 30 8.49 -3.53 -12.52
CA ALA A 30 9.81 -3.14 -13.01
C ALA A 30 9.86 -1.66 -13.43
N ALA A 31 8.83 -1.17 -14.13
CA ALA A 31 8.74 0.23 -14.53
C ALA A 31 8.63 1.16 -13.32
N VAL A 32 7.83 0.81 -12.31
CA VAL A 32 7.68 1.57 -11.07
C VAL A 32 8.99 1.62 -10.30
N ARG A 33 9.67 0.48 -10.13
CA ARG A 33 10.98 0.39 -9.49
C ARG A 33 12.01 1.29 -10.15
N LYS A 34 12.00 1.36 -11.48
CA LYS A 34 12.86 2.28 -12.23
C LYS A 34 12.46 3.74 -12.04
N ALA A 35 11.16 4.04 -12.06
CA ALA A 35 10.66 5.41 -11.91
C ALA A 35 11.00 6.01 -10.54
N VAL A 36 10.88 5.24 -9.45
CA VAL A 36 11.20 5.73 -8.10
C VAL A 36 12.71 5.89 -7.85
N GLN A 37 13.56 5.37 -8.73
CA GLN A 37 15.01 5.61 -8.70
C GLN A 37 15.39 6.94 -9.35
N ASP A 38 14.49 7.55 -10.13
CA ASP A 38 14.72 8.89 -10.67
C ASP A 38 14.85 9.90 -9.51
N PRO A 39 15.91 10.73 -9.47
CA PRO A 39 16.16 11.62 -8.35
C PRO A 39 15.08 12.68 -8.16
N ALA A 40 14.44 13.14 -9.24
CA ALA A 40 13.35 14.11 -9.13
C ALA A 40 12.08 13.47 -8.55
N VAL A 41 11.79 12.22 -8.94
CA VAL A 41 10.68 11.44 -8.36
C VAL A 41 10.95 11.14 -6.88
N LYS A 42 12.15 10.63 -6.57
CA LYS A 42 12.56 10.29 -5.22
C LYS A 42 12.44 11.49 -4.29
N LYS A 43 13.02 12.63 -4.69
CA LYS A 43 12.96 13.87 -3.92
C LYS A 43 11.53 14.27 -3.61
N ARG A 44 10.63 14.21 -4.60
CA ARG A 44 9.23 14.62 -4.43
C ARG A 44 8.46 13.73 -3.43
N ILE A 45 8.78 12.43 -3.39
CA ILE A 45 8.19 11.47 -2.43
C ILE A 45 8.76 11.71 -1.03
N GLU A 46 10.06 11.93 -0.90
CA GLU A 46 10.71 12.23 0.38
C GLU A 46 10.21 13.58 0.96
N GLU A 47 9.98 14.59 0.11
CA GLU A 47 9.42 15.89 0.49
C GLU A 47 7.98 15.80 1.02
N SER A 48 7.20 14.79 0.60
CA SER A 48 5.87 14.53 1.18
C SER A 48 5.93 13.75 2.50
N GLY A 49 7.13 13.49 3.04
CA GLY A 49 7.33 12.67 4.24
C GLY A 49 7.04 11.19 4.04
N SER A 50 6.94 10.74 2.78
CA SER A 50 6.70 9.35 2.42
C SER A 50 8.01 8.61 2.21
N ILE A 51 7.99 7.30 2.50
CA ILE A 51 9.15 6.42 2.31
C ILE A 51 8.89 5.55 1.10
N ILE A 52 9.86 5.45 0.19
CA ILE A 52 9.74 4.61 -0.99
C ILE A 52 9.90 3.15 -0.58
N MET A 53 8.80 2.39 -0.68
CA MET A 53 8.78 0.94 -0.60
C MET A 53 8.45 0.37 -1.98
N ALA A 54 9.48 -0.09 -2.69
CA ALA A 54 9.36 -0.63 -4.05
C ALA A 54 9.79 -2.10 -4.07
N ASP A 55 9.11 -2.92 -3.26
CA ASP A 55 9.33 -4.36 -3.13
C ASP A 55 8.66 -5.15 -4.27
N THR A 56 8.44 -6.45 -4.05
CA THR A 56 7.78 -7.33 -5.01
C THR A 56 6.25 -7.17 -4.97
N PRO A 57 5.53 -7.48 -6.07
CA PRO A 57 4.07 -7.48 -6.07
C PRO A 57 3.46 -8.40 -4.99
N GLU A 58 4.11 -9.53 -4.72
CA GLU A 58 3.69 -10.49 -3.70
C GLU A 58 3.83 -9.94 -2.28
N ALA A 59 4.92 -9.22 -2.00
CA ALA A 59 5.11 -8.55 -0.72
C ALA A 59 4.02 -7.48 -0.49
N PHE A 60 3.72 -6.70 -1.52
CA PHE A 60 2.67 -5.69 -1.46
C PHE A 60 1.28 -6.33 -1.27
N ALA A 61 0.98 -7.42 -1.98
CA ALA A 61 -0.26 -8.17 -1.80
C ALA A 61 -0.43 -8.71 -0.37
N LYS A 62 0.67 -9.21 0.22
CA LYS A 62 0.69 -9.66 1.61
C LYS A 62 0.40 -8.51 2.58
N GLN A 63 1.07 -7.36 2.41
CA GLN A 63 0.84 -6.19 3.26
C GLN A 63 -0.63 -5.74 3.21
N MET A 64 -1.21 -5.63 2.00
CA MET A 64 -2.62 -5.27 1.85
C MET A 64 -3.56 -6.25 2.59
N ALA A 65 -3.30 -7.55 2.50
CA ALA A 65 -4.11 -8.57 3.17
C ALA A 65 -3.99 -8.48 4.70
N GLU A 66 -2.78 -8.23 5.21
CA GLU A 66 -2.52 -8.06 6.65
C GLU A 66 -3.21 -6.80 7.19
N GLU A 67 -3.14 -5.69 6.47
CA GLU A 67 -3.81 -4.46 6.86
C GLU A 67 -5.33 -4.60 6.83
N LEU A 68 -5.88 -5.20 5.75
CA LEU A 68 -7.31 -5.49 5.67
C LEU A 68 -7.78 -6.34 6.86
N ALA A 69 -7.01 -7.36 7.26
CA ALA A 69 -7.34 -8.20 8.40
C ALA A 69 -7.36 -7.41 9.72
N VAL A 70 -6.39 -6.52 9.93
CA VAL A 70 -6.32 -5.65 11.10
C VAL A 70 -7.51 -4.70 11.15
N TYR A 71 -7.74 -3.94 10.08
CA TYR A 71 -8.85 -2.98 10.03
C TYR A 71 -10.21 -3.67 10.16
N LYS A 72 -10.41 -4.82 9.52
CA LYS A 72 -11.62 -5.62 9.68
C LYS A 72 -11.84 -6.03 11.14
N ASN A 73 -10.79 -6.46 11.84
CA ASN A 73 -10.87 -6.83 13.26
C ASN A 73 -11.30 -5.64 14.14
N VAL A 74 -10.76 -4.45 13.86
CA VAL A 74 -11.12 -3.22 14.60
C VAL A 74 -12.57 -2.85 14.36
N VAL A 75 -13.00 -2.78 13.09
CA VAL A 75 -14.39 -2.45 12.73
C VAL A 75 -15.37 -3.41 13.41
N GLN A 76 -15.09 -4.71 13.39
CA GLN A 76 -15.93 -5.72 14.03
C GLN A 76 -15.96 -5.59 15.56
N LYS A 77 -14.80 -5.42 16.22
CA LYS A 77 -14.72 -5.31 17.69
C LYS A 77 -15.39 -4.05 18.22
N GLN A 78 -15.33 -2.97 17.45
CA GLN A 78 -15.82 -1.66 17.89
C GLN A 78 -17.19 -1.31 17.33
N ASN A 79 -17.80 -2.21 16.56
CA ASN A 79 -19.10 -2.03 15.92
C ASN A 79 -19.19 -0.70 15.15
N LEU A 80 -18.08 -0.34 14.49
CA LEU A 80 -17.97 0.90 13.74
C LEU A 80 -18.78 0.77 12.46
N LYS A 81 -19.55 1.80 12.16
CA LYS A 81 -20.29 1.94 10.91
C LYS A 81 -19.75 3.15 10.17
N MET A 82 -19.70 3.07 8.84
CA MET A 82 -19.53 4.28 8.04
C MET A 82 -20.80 5.12 8.25
N GLU A 83 -20.63 6.34 8.75
CA GLU A 83 -21.68 7.35 8.78
C GLU A 83 -21.83 7.93 7.36
N ASP A 84 -23.07 8.18 6.95
CA ASP A 84 -23.45 8.72 5.62
C ASP A 84 -22.94 10.15 5.40
#